data_AF-A6FDK9-F1
#
_entry.id   AF-A6FDK9-F1
#
_cell.length_a   1.000
_cell.length_b   1.000
_cell.length_c   1.000
_cell.angle_alpha   90.00
_cell.angle_beta   90.00
_cell.angle_gamma   90.00
#
_symmetry.space_group_name_H-M   'P 1'
#
loop_
_entity.id
_entity.type
_entity.pdbx_description
1 polymer ?
#
loop_
_entity_poly.entity_id
_entity_poly.type
_entity_poly.pdbx_seq_one_letter_code
_entity_poly.pdbx_strand_id
1 'polypeptide(L)'
;MIKHSVLMLAISSIFLSACNDSSAVTAAPETTKVKNLILMIGDGMGPQQVGLLEQYAQSAPLSVYNEKGNKTALSKFADAGQMGLSLTSPYGSNGSLVVDSACSATQLATGVAAGSEMIGLDNQGNIVETILERAKAQGKATGLVSDTRITHATPAAFAAHQPHRSFEAKIAEQLIESGNVDVMLSGGARVFLPADIKTNQASRDQMAALGVPDSVYKKSKRKDQRNLLLEAKNQHGYNLAFDKDQLAAAEGTKLLGLFANSGMADGIAYTACTQDNTCTQPSLRDMTMKALDILSKDEDGFFLMIEGGQIDWAGHVNDAGWMLHELIKFDEAVAAVYDWVKDRDDTLVIITADHETGSFGFSYSRNNLPASQHLTGNGMQGKEYKPNFNFGELSQLDKLYAQSGTFYAMMDQVNADWNFNNTTGQQWADAINTYSAFKVTPEQAAQIGLREENEYHVDGHKYLSAKEFPKVNDFKEFYVYGDEIHANLIGRALGASQNIVWGTGTHTAAPVPVYAFGPKNITQQFSTMQHHVELSQKMADALL
;
A
#
# COMPACT_ATOMS: atom_id res chain seq x y z
N MET A 1 10.12 96.45 -21.16
CA MET A 1 10.66 96.07 -22.49
C MET A 1 10.05 94.73 -22.86
N ILE A 2 9.11 94.71 -23.80
CA ILE A 2 9.34 94.31 -25.21
C ILE A 2 9.52 92.78 -25.29
N LYS A 3 8.44 92.07 -25.65
CA LYS A 3 8.22 91.34 -26.94
C LYS A 3 9.16 90.12 -27.11
N HIS A 4 8.75 88.93 -27.57
CA HIS A 4 8.04 88.57 -28.81
C HIS A 4 7.51 87.12 -28.63
N SER A 5 6.28 86.75 -29.00
CA SER A 5 5.79 86.36 -30.35
C SER A 5 6.65 85.27 -31.00
N VAL A 6 6.12 84.12 -31.43
CA VAL A 6 5.44 83.85 -32.73
C VAL A 6 4.97 82.37 -32.67
N LEU A 7 3.68 82.04 -32.78
CA LEU A 7 2.81 81.80 -33.96
C LEU A 7 2.85 80.35 -34.53
N MET A 8 1.69 79.68 -34.38
CA MET A 8 0.99 78.67 -35.19
C MET A 8 1.76 77.66 -36.07
N LEU A 9 1.33 76.38 -35.99
CA LEU A 9 0.60 75.75 -37.09
C LEU A 9 -0.30 74.60 -36.58
N ALA A 10 -1.54 74.58 -37.10
CA ALA A 10 -2.56 73.56 -36.84
C ALA A 10 -2.38 72.32 -37.73
N ILE A 11 -2.91 71.17 -37.31
CA ILE A 11 -3.78 70.27 -38.11
C ILE A 11 -4.46 69.24 -37.18
N SER A 12 -5.80 69.24 -37.30
CA SER A 12 -6.86 68.29 -36.92
C SER A 12 -6.52 66.82 -36.62
N SER A 13 -7.10 66.26 -35.55
CA SER A 13 -8.20 65.24 -35.60
C SER A 13 -8.42 64.58 -34.21
N ILE A 14 -9.59 64.81 -33.59
CA ILE A 14 -10.71 63.86 -33.36
C ILE A 14 -10.49 62.86 -32.21
N PHE A 15 -11.26 63.09 -31.14
CA PHE A 15 -11.88 62.17 -30.17
C PHE A 15 -11.18 60.85 -29.79
N LEU A 16 -10.86 60.72 -28.50
CA LEU A 16 -10.94 59.45 -27.76
C LEU A 16 -11.30 59.71 -26.28
N SER A 17 -12.61 59.68 -26.01
CA SER A 17 -13.16 59.23 -24.72
C SER A 17 -13.33 57.72 -24.81
N ALA A 18 -12.59 56.98 -23.99
CA ALA A 18 -12.69 55.54 -23.67
C ALA A 18 -11.39 55.18 -22.94
N CYS A 19 -11.27 54.36 -21.91
CA CYS A 19 -12.18 53.58 -21.07
C CYS A 19 -11.37 53.30 -19.80
N ASN A 20 -11.95 53.50 -18.62
CA ASN A 20 -11.30 53.12 -17.36
C ASN A 20 -11.61 51.64 -17.07
N ASP A 21 -11.05 50.71 -17.85
CA ASP A 21 -11.12 49.28 -17.57
C ASP A 21 -10.09 48.91 -16.49
N SER A 22 -10.42 49.28 -15.26
CA SER A 22 -9.87 48.59 -14.09
C SER A 22 -10.66 47.30 -13.92
N SER A 23 -10.27 46.28 -14.69
CA SER A 23 -10.65 44.90 -14.41
C SER A 23 -10.05 44.53 -13.05
N ALA A 24 -10.81 44.81 -11.99
CA ALA A 24 -10.62 44.18 -10.70
C ALA A 24 -10.78 42.68 -10.95
N VAL A 25 -9.64 41.98 -11.09
CA VAL A 25 -9.60 40.53 -11.02
C VAL A 25 -9.99 40.22 -9.58
N THR A 26 -11.28 40.01 -9.34
CA THR A 26 -11.76 39.36 -8.13
C THR A 26 -11.06 38.01 -8.08
N ALA A 27 -10.07 37.88 -7.20
CA ALA A 27 -9.47 36.59 -6.89
C ALA A 27 -10.62 35.63 -6.57
N ALA A 28 -10.66 34.47 -7.23
CA ALA A 28 -11.62 33.44 -6.92
C ALA A 28 -11.55 33.15 -5.41
N PRO A 29 -12.70 32.93 -4.73
CA PRO A 29 -12.70 32.62 -3.31
C PRO A 29 -11.77 31.44 -3.04
N GLU A 30 -10.91 31.56 -2.02
CA GLU A 30 -9.94 30.51 -1.67
C GLU A 30 -10.68 29.25 -1.20
N THR A 31 -10.52 28.14 -1.93
CA THR A 31 -11.16 26.84 -1.65
C THR A 31 -10.61 26.23 -0.35
N THR A 32 -11.24 26.47 0.80
CA THR A 32 -10.74 25.97 2.10
C THR A 32 -11.27 24.58 2.48
N LYS A 33 -12.22 24.04 1.70
CA LYS A 33 -12.82 22.71 1.89
C LYS A 33 -12.90 21.96 0.56
N VAL A 34 -12.89 20.63 0.62
CA VAL A 34 -13.11 19.73 -0.52
C VAL A 34 -14.39 18.94 -0.35
N LYS A 35 -14.98 18.51 -1.46
CA LYS A 35 -16.11 17.56 -1.44
C LYS A 35 -15.63 16.14 -1.23
N ASN A 36 -14.51 15.79 -1.84
CA ASN A 36 -14.00 14.42 -1.87
C ASN A 36 -12.62 14.32 -1.22
N LEU A 37 -12.39 13.25 -0.48
CA LEU A 37 -11.07 12.90 0.03
C LEU A 37 -10.75 11.44 -0.30
N ILE A 38 -9.60 11.24 -0.97
CA ILE A 38 -9.05 9.92 -1.28
C ILE A 38 -7.75 9.76 -0.49
N LEU A 39 -7.72 8.78 0.40
CA LEU A 39 -6.53 8.37 1.14
C LEU A 39 -6.00 7.07 0.55
N MET A 40 -4.77 7.07 0.06
CA MET A 40 -4.11 5.87 -0.45
C MET A 40 -2.95 5.49 0.48
N ILE A 41 -2.96 4.26 0.99
CA ILE A 41 -1.97 3.73 1.93
C ILE A 41 -1.22 2.58 1.27
N GLY A 42 0.09 2.72 1.07
CA GLY A 42 0.96 1.58 0.82
C GLY A 42 1.44 1.02 2.16
N ASP A 43 0.88 -0.09 2.62
CA ASP A 43 1.25 -0.68 3.93
C ASP A 43 2.74 -1.07 3.89
N GLY A 44 3.56 -0.58 4.82
CA GLY A 44 5.01 -0.79 4.81
C GLY A 44 5.81 -0.02 3.75
N MET A 45 5.19 0.90 2.99
CA MET A 45 5.81 1.65 1.89
C MET A 45 6.60 2.89 2.37
N GLY A 46 7.72 2.66 3.06
CA GLY A 46 8.66 3.72 3.44
C GLY A 46 9.38 4.37 2.25
N PRO A 47 10.23 5.39 2.52
CA PRO A 47 11.08 6.01 1.50
C PRO A 47 11.94 5.00 0.72
N GLN A 48 12.35 3.91 1.38
CA GLN A 48 13.17 2.86 0.77
C GLN A 48 12.40 2.10 -0.32
N GLN A 49 11.14 1.75 -0.07
CA GLN A 49 10.24 1.07 -1.00
C GLN A 49 9.87 1.98 -2.17
N VAL A 50 9.59 3.26 -1.90
CA VAL A 50 9.43 4.27 -2.95
C VAL A 50 10.69 4.37 -3.82
N GLY A 51 11.87 4.37 -3.20
CA GLY A 51 13.14 4.37 -3.92
C GLY A 51 13.34 3.15 -4.83
N LEU A 52 12.87 1.96 -4.42
CA LEU A 52 12.87 0.77 -5.27
C LEU A 52 12.00 0.96 -6.51
N LEU A 53 10.75 1.42 -6.32
CA LEU A 53 9.82 1.66 -7.42
C LEU A 53 10.37 2.71 -8.40
N GLU A 54 10.85 3.85 -7.88
CA GLU A 54 11.37 4.94 -8.72
C GLU A 54 12.63 4.54 -9.48
N GLN A 55 13.57 3.84 -8.83
CA GLN A 55 14.77 3.34 -9.54
C GLN A 55 14.40 2.33 -10.62
N TYR A 56 13.47 1.41 -10.34
CA TYR A 56 12.97 0.49 -11.36
C TYR A 56 12.34 1.25 -12.53
N ALA A 57 11.37 2.13 -12.25
CA ALA A 57 10.63 2.86 -13.27
C ALA A 57 11.55 3.73 -14.16
N GLN A 58 12.53 4.40 -13.56
CA GLN A 58 13.38 5.38 -14.23
C GLN A 58 14.62 4.78 -14.89
N SER A 59 15.17 3.69 -14.32
CA SER A 59 16.53 3.23 -14.63
C SER A 59 16.65 1.76 -15.02
N ALA A 60 15.62 0.92 -14.79
CA ALA A 60 15.70 -0.48 -15.20
C ALA A 60 15.69 -0.59 -16.74
N PRO A 61 16.67 -1.26 -17.36
CA PRO A 61 16.75 -1.38 -18.82
C PRO A 61 15.47 -1.90 -19.49
N LEU A 62 14.78 -2.84 -18.87
CA LEU A 62 13.54 -3.45 -19.37
C LEU A 62 12.31 -3.04 -18.54
N SER A 63 12.36 -1.86 -17.91
CA SER A 63 11.25 -1.29 -17.15
C SER A 63 9.93 -1.30 -17.93
N VAL A 64 8.84 -1.75 -17.29
CA VAL A 64 7.48 -1.61 -17.85
C VAL A 64 7.01 -0.14 -17.93
N TYR A 65 7.79 0.81 -17.40
CA TYR A 65 7.54 2.24 -17.52
C TYR A 65 8.24 2.89 -18.72
N ASN A 66 9.08 2.15 -19.47
CA ASN A 66 9.77 2.67 -20.67
C ASN A 66 8.81 3.32 -21.67
N GLU A 67 7.66 2.68 -21.92
CA GLU A 67 6.63 3.19 -22.82
C GLU A 67 5.73 4.25 -22.16
N LYS A 68 5.86 4.45 -20.85
CA LYS A 68 5.10 5.41 -20.02
C LYS A 68 5.94 6.65 -19.67
N GLY A 69 7.04 6.88 -20.39
CA GLY A 69 7.93 8.03 -20.18
C GLY A 69 8.75 7.94 -18.89
N ASN A 70 9.03 6.73 -18.40
CA ASN A 70 9.85 6.49 -17.21
C ASN A 70 9.35 7.17 -15.94
N LYS A 71 8.02 7.34 -15.82
CA LYS A 71 7.41 8.10 -14.72
C LYS A 71 6.27 7.33 -14.08
N THR A 72 6.39 7.11 -12.77
CA THR A 72 5.36 6.53 -11.90
C THR A 72 4.20 7.51 -11.72
N ALA A 73 3.05 7.02 -11.25
CA ALA A 73 1.96 7.90 -10.85
C ALA A 73 2.28 8.65 -9.55
N LEU A 74 3.04 8.04 -8.62
CA LEU A 74 3.59 8.75 -7.46
C LEU A 74 4.39 10.00 -7.86
N SER A 75 5.29 9.88 -8.85
CA SER A 75 6.06 11.02 -9.37
C SER A 75 5.19 12.08 -10.04
N LYS A 76 4.06 11.69 -10.67
CA LYS A 76 3.10 12.66 -11.22
C LYS A 76 2.41 13.44 -10.10
N PHE A 77 2.00 12.77 -9.02
CA PHE A 77 1.43 13.43 -7.84
C PHE A 77 2.44 14.33 -7.13
N ALA A 78 3.70 13.90 -7.02
CA ALA A 78 4.78 14.71 -6.45
C ALA A 78 4.98 16.03 -7.21
N ASP A 79 5.08 15.93 -8.55
CA ASP A 79 5.35 17.09 -9.40
C ASP A 79 4.18 18.10 -9.43
N ALA A 80 2.95 17.59 -9.39
CA ALA A 80 1.75 18.42 -9.48
C ALA A 80 1.23 18.89 -8.11
N GLY A 81 1.71 18.28 -7.02
CA GLY A 81 1.18 18.45 -5.66
C GLY A 81 2.20 19.04 -4.69
N GLN A 82 2.15 18.55 -3.45
CA GLN A 82 3.05 18.88 -2.35
C GLN A 82 3.58 17.58 -1.74
N MET A 83 4.79 17.63 -1.18
CA MET A 83 5.39 16.50 -0.49
C MET A 83 5.77 16.87 0.94
N GLY A 84 5.54 15.95 1.87
CA GLY A 84 5.98 16.04 3.26
C GLY A 84 6.49 14.70 3.78
N LEU A 85 6.79 14.66 5.07
CA LEU A 85 7.19 13.45 5.80
C LEU A 85 6.33 13.31 7.05
N SER A 86 5.97 12.08 7.40
CA SER A 86 5.16 11.78 8.58
C SER A 86 5.84 10.78 9.51
N LEU A 87 5.94 11.12 10.79
CA LEU A 87 6.22 10.17 11.86
C LEU A 87 5.01 9.27 12.09
N THR A 88 5.28 8.01 12.40
CA THR A 88 4.27 6.94 12.42
C THR A 88 4.08 6.32 13.80
N SER A 89 5.07 6.45 14.69
CA SER A 89 5.10 5.94 16.07
C SER A 89 3.76 6.12 16.81
N PRO A 90 3.34 5.21 17.71
CA PRO A 90 2.22 5.48 18.60
C PRO A 90 2.41 6.82 19.33
N TYR A 91 1.47 7.76 19.14
CA TYR A 91 1.61 9.16 19.54
C TYR A 91 1.44 9.38 21.05
N GLY A 92 1.98 10.50 21.55
CA GLY A 92 1.75 10.98 22.91
C GLY A 92 2.77 10.50 23.94
N SER A 93 2.55 10.88 25.20
CA SER A 93 3.50 10.69 26.31
C SER A 93 3.77 9.23 26.68
N ASN A 94 2.84 8.32 26.36
CA ASN A 94 2.96 6.87 26.54
C ASN A 94 3.20 6.15 25.21
N GLY A 95 3.66 6.88 24.19
CA GLY A 95 3.97 6.35 22.87
C GLY A 95 5.08 5.31 22.86
N SER A 96 5.24 4.62 21.73
CA SER A 96 6.31 3.65 21.49
C SER A 96 7.12 4.04 20.27
N LEU A 97 8.31 3.46 20.07
CA LEU A 97 9.20 3.85 18.96
C LEU A 97 8.71 3.35 17.60
N VAL A 98 8.10 2.16 17.56
CA VAL A 98 7.67 1.48 16.33
C VAL A 98 6.18 1.24 16.41
N VAL A 99 5.49 1.47 15.29
CA VAL A 99 4.05 1.30 15.16
C VAL A 99 3.73 -0.04 14.46
N ASP A 100 2.53 -0.55 14.68
CA ASP A 100 1.93 -1.58 13.84
C ASP A 100 0.77 -0.99 13.00
N SER A 101 0.40 -1.65 11.91
CA SER A 101 -0.66 -1.15 11.00
C SER A 101 -1.97 -0.77 11.69
N ALA A 102 -2.37 -1.44 12.78
CA ALA A 102 -3.64 -1.15 13.46
C ALA A 102 -3.59 0.18 14.20
N CYS A 103 -2.53 0.40 14.99
CA CYS A 103 -2.31 1.68 15.66
C CYS A 103 -2.11 2.80 14.62
N SER A 104 -1.29 2.55 13.60
CA SER A 104 -0.97 3.55 12.59
C SER A 104 -2.22 4.01 11.81
N ALA A 105 -3.00 3.06 11.30
CA ALA A 105 -4.25 3.34 10.62
C ALA A 105 -5.30 3.96 11.55
N THR A 106 -5.34 3.58 12.84
CA THR A 106 -6.23 4.23 13.81
C THR A 106 -5.86 5.70 14.00
N GLN A 107 -4.58 6.04 14.08
CA GLN A 107 -4.14 7.45 14.16
C GLN A 107 -4.51 8.22 12.89
N LEU A 108 -4.36 7.62 11.71
CA LEU A 108 -4.76 8.20 10.43
C LEU A 108 -6.29 8.35 10.31
N ALA A 109 -7.06 7.43 10.90
CA ALA A 109 -8.51 7.43 10.85
C ALA A 109 -9.13 8.38 11.86
N THR A 110 -8.50 8.62 13.01
CA THR A 110 -9.13 9.34 14.15
C THR A 110 -8.49 10.68 14.47
N GLY A 111 -7.22 10.89 14.08
CA GLY A 111 -6.48 12.11 14.43
C GLY A 111 -6.18 12.23 15.91
N VAL A 112 -6.08 11.11 16.64
CA VAL A 112 -5.64 11.04 18.04
C VAL A 112 -4.65 9.89 18.25
N ALA A 113 -3.98 9.87 19.40
CA ALA A 113 -3.11 8.77 19.79
C ALA A 113 -3.88 7.46 19.98
N ALA A 114 -3.33 6.36 19.49
CA ALA A 114 -3.87 5.01 19.65
C ALA A 114 -2.85 4.09 20.34
N GLY A 115 -3.34 3.02 20.97
CA GLY A 115 -2.48 1.95 21.49
C GLY A 115 -2.07 0.97 20.39
N SER A 116 -0.92 0.31 20.57
CA SER A 116 -0.47 -0.76 19.67
C SER A 116 -1.54 -1.84 19.51
N GLU A 117 -1.70 -2.30 18.27
CA GLU A 117 -2.61 -3.35 17.84
C GLU A 117 -4.12 -3.05 18.00
N MET A 118 -4.48 -1.85 18.49
CA MET A 118 -5.87 -1.42 18.67
C MET A 118 -6.48 -0.94 17.35
N ILE A 119 -7.80 -1.10 17.23
CA ILE A 119 -8.58 -0.70 16.05
C ILE A 119 -9.60 0.34 16.48
N GLY A 120 -9.50 1.58 15.99
CA GLY A 120 -10.52 2.62 16.20
C GLY A 120 -10.68 3.08 17.65
N LEU A 121 -9.65 2.90 18.49
CA LEU A 121 -9.65 3.29 19.90
C LEU A 121 -8.53 4.30 20.19
N ASP A 122 -8.75 5.19 21.16
CA ASP A 122 -7.66 6.00 21.72
C ASP A 122 -6.70 5.16 22.58
N ASN A 123 -5.62 5.76 23.05
CA ASN A 123 -4.65 5.12 23.94
C ASN A 123 -5.18 4.80 25.36
N GLN A 124 -6.43 5.14 25.68
CA GLN A 124 -7.15 4.67 26.89
C GLN A 124 -8.12 3.52 26.58
N GLY A 125 -8.30 3.15 25.31
CA GLY A 125 -9.26 2.15 24.87
C GLY A 125 -10.68 2.67 24.69
N ASN A 126 -10.89 4.00 24.67
CA ASN A 126 -12.20 4.57 24.35
C ASN A 126 -12.44 4.53 22.85
N ILE A 127 -13.70 4.33 22.45
CA ILE A 127 -14.14 4.44 21.06
C ILE A 127 -13.95 5.88 20.59
N VAL A 128 -13.31 6.06 19.44
CA VAL A 128 -13.15 7.36 18.79
C VAL A 128 -13.78 7.31 17.42
N GLU A 129 -14.62 8.31 17.11
CA GLU A 129 -15.25 8.44 15.80
C GLU A 129 -14.19 8.69 14.72
N THR A 130 -14.25 7.92 13.63
CA THR A 130 -13.27 8.03 12.54
C THR A 130 -13.65 9.12 11.54
N ILE A 131 -12.71 9.54 10.69
CA ILE A 131 -12.96 10.45 9.57
C ILE A 131 -14.00 9.88 8.58
N LEU A 132 -14.05 8.55 8.40
CA LEU A 132 -15.03 7.90 7.55
C LEU A 132 -16.43 8.00 8.17
N GLU A 133 -16.55 7.73 9.48
CA GLU A 133 -17.82 7.84 10.19
C GLU A 133 -18.34 9.28 10.23
N ARG A 134 -17.44 10.24 10.47
CA ARG A 134 -17.76 11.66 10.42
C ARG A 134 -18.18 12.09 9.01
N ALA A 135 -17.53 11.60 7.96
CA ALA A 135 -17.92 11.86 6.57
C ALA A 135 -19.32 11.30 6.30
N LYS A 136 -19.60 10.07 6.74
CA LYS A 136 -20.92 9.45 6.61
C LYS A 136 -22.00 10.25 7.35
N ALA A 137 -21.71 10.71 8.55
CA ALA A 137 -22.63 11.52 9.35
C ALA A 137 -22.97 12.87 8.69
N GLN A 138 -22.08 13.39 7.83
CA GLN A 138 -22.31 14.57 7.00
C GLN A 138 -23.01 14.29 5.66
N GLY A 139 -23.47 13.06 5.43
CA GLY A 139 -24.20 12.68 4.21
C GLY A 139 -23.31 12.16 3.07
N LYS A 140 -21.98 12.21 3.21
CA LYS A 140 -21.05 11.77 2.17
C LYS A 140 -21.08 10.25 1.99
N ALA A 141 -20.82 9.82 0.76
CA ALA A 141 -20.56 8.40 0.49
C ALA A 141 -19.19 7.97 1.02
N THR A 142 -19.03 6.68 1.29
CA THR A 142 -17.83 6.16 1.98
C THR A 142 -17.36 4.83 1.40
N GLY A 143 -16.04 4.63 1.30
CA GLY A 143 -15.51 3.36 0.80
C GLY A 143 -14.16 2.94 1.35
N LEU A 144 -13.95 1.62 1.33
CA LEU A 144 -12.73 0.92 1.72
C LEU A 144 -12.36 -0.08 0.62
N VAL A 145 -11.15 0.05 0.09
CA VAL A 145 -10.58 -0.84 -0.92
C VAL A 145 -9.23 -1.34 -0.43
N SER A 146 -8.98 -2.65 -0.57
CA SER A 146 -7.72 -3.25 -0.14
C SER A 146 -7.46 -4.56 -0.89
N ASP A 147 -6.20 -4.86 -1.22
CA ASP A 147 -5.80 -6.17 -1.75
C ASP A 147 -5.48 -7.22 -0.66
N THR A 148 -5.64 -6.88 0.62
CA THR A 148 -5.48 -7.80 1.74
C THR A 148 -6.83 -8.45 2.10
N ARG A 149 -7.36 -8.14 3.28
CA ARG A 149 -8.69 -8.56 3.76
C ARG A 149 -9.43 -7.31 4.18
N ILE A 150 -10.74 -7.24 3.92
CA ILE A 150 -11.52 -6.07 4.34
C ILE A 150 -11.52 -5.85 5.87
N THR A 151 -11.24 -6.92 6.62
CA THR A 151 -11.12 -6.93 8.10
C THR A 151 -9.68 -6.86 8.59
N HIS A 152 -8.71 -6.67 7.69
CA HIS A 152 -7.33 -6.40 8.06
C HIS A 152 -7.22 -5.04 8.77
N ALA A 153 -6.11 -4.83 9.46
CA ALA A 153 -5.95 -3.72 10.39
C ALA A 153 -6.20 -2.35 9.76
N THR A 154 -5.63 -2.10 8.58
CA THR A 154 -5.71 -0.82 7.88
C THR A 154 -7.15 -0.45 7.51
N PRO A 155 -7.93 -1.25 6.74
CA PRO A 155 -9.34 -0.93 6.48
C PRO A 155 -10.20 -0.97 7.73
N ALA A 156 -9.95 -1.89 8.66
CA ALA A 156 -10.74 -2.01 9.88
C ALA A 156 -10.69 -0.75 10.75
N ALA A 157 -9.54 -0.08 10.85
CA ALA A 157 -9.36 1.11 11.68
C ALA A 157 -10.27 2.30 11.29
N PHE A 158 -10.80 2.32 10.07
CA PHE A 158 -11.69 3.38 9.59
C PHE A 158 -13.18 3.11 9.88
N ALA A 159 -13.59 1.89 10.22
CA ALA A 159 -15.01 1.55 10.33
C ALA A 159 -15.34 0.46 11.36
N ALA A 160 -14.41 0.19 12.29
CA ALA A 160 -14.61 -0.74 13.39
C ALA A 160 -13.88 -0.24 14.64
N HIS A 161 -14.28 -0.77 15.79
CA HIS A 161 -13.68 -0.45 17.09
C HIS A 161 -13.48 -1.73 17.90
N GLN A 162 -12.24 -2.16 18.04
CA GLN A 162 -11.86 -3.39 18.74
C GLN A 162 -10.59 -3.21 19.56
N PRO A 163 -10.48 -3.89 20.71
CA PRO A 163 -9.29 -3.82 21.56
C PRO A 163 -8.05 -4.42 20.90
N HIS A 164 -8.21 -5.22 19.84
CA HIS A 164 -7.09 -5.86 19.14
C HIS A 164 -7.42 -6.22 17.69
N ARG A 165 -6.47 -6.05 16.77
CA ARG A 165 -6.59 -6.37 15.33
C ARG A 165 -6.94 -7.82 15.01
N SER A 166 -6.70 -8.75 15.94
CA SER A 166 -7.03 -10.18 15.74
C SER A 166 -8.53 -10.50 15.81
N PHE A 167 -9.39 -9.56 16.25
CA PHE A 167 -10.83 -9.78 16.35
C PHE A 167 -11.55 -9.61 14.99
N GLU A 168 -10.96 -10.12 13.89
CA GLU A 168 -11.46 -9.97 12.51
C GLU A 168 -12.95 -10.37 12.36
N ALA A 169 -13.42 -11.39 13.09
CA ALA A 169 -14.83 -11.80 13.05
C ALA A 169 -15.78 -10.75 13.66
N LYS A 170 -15.34 -10.00 14.69
CA LYS A 170 -16.08 -8.89 15.30
C LYS A 170 -15.98 -7.61 14.48
N ILE A 171 -14.82 -7.36 13.88
CA ILE A 171 -14.63 -6.31 12.88
C ILE A 171 -15.63 -6.52 11.73
N ALA A 172 -15.74 -7.74 11.21
CA ALA A 172 -16.68 -8.05 10.12
C ALA A 172 -18.13 -7.75 10.50
N GLU A 173 -18.53 -8.01 11.75
CA GLU A 173 -19.86 -7.67 12.26
C GLU A 173 -20.07 -6.15 12.23
N GLN A 174 -19.14 -5.37 12.78
CA GLN A 174 -19.23 -3.90 12.82
C GLN A 174 -19.24 -3.24 11.43
N LEU A 175 -18.42 -3.74 10.49
CA LEU A 175 -18.39 -3.25 9.11
C LEU A 175 -19.74 -3.36 8.41
N ILE A 176 -20.51 -4.44 8.69
CA ILE A 176 -21.84 -4.64 8.11
C ILE A 176 -22.91 -3.89 8.90
N GLU A 177 -22.92 -4.04 10.22
CA GLU A 177 -23.99 -3.57 11.11
C GLU A 177 -24.01 -2.04 11.27
N SER A 178 -22.85 -1.37 11.21
CA SER A 178 -22.78 0.09 11.36
C SER A 178 -23.53 0.84 10.25
N GLY A 179 -23.55 0.30 9.03
CA GLY A 179 -24.03 1.00 7.85
C GLY A 179 -23.14 2.18 7.43
N ASN A 180 -21.94 2.29 8.01
CA ASN A 180 -21.06 3.43 7.82
C ASN A 180 -20.24 3.39 6.52
N VAL A 181 -20.16 2.24 5.85
CA VAL A 181 -19.37 2.06 4.62
C VAL A 181 -20.29 1.72 3.45
N ASP A 182 -20.25 2.47 2.35
CA ASP A 182 -21.08 2.17 1.18
C ASP A 182 -20.42 1.13 0.27
N VAL A 183 -19.10 1.25 0.05
CA VAL A 183 -18.34 0.34 -0.82
C VAL A 183 -17.19 -0.33 -0.06
N MET A 184 -17.19 -1.67 -0.03
CA MET A 184 -16.15 -2.49 0.58
C MET A 184 -15.63 -3.50 -0.43
N LEU A 185 -14.37 -3.38 -0.86
CA LEU A 185 -13.79 -4.24 -1.91
C LEU A 185 -12.44 -4.82 -1.45
N SER A 186 -12.38 -6.12 -1.18
CA SER A 186 -11.13 -6.78 -0.77
C SER A 186 -11.21 -8.32 -0.84
N GLY A 187 -10.24 -9.02 -0.24
CA GLY A 187 -10.38 -10.41 0.17
C GLY A 187 -11.03 -10.54 1.57
N GLY A 188 -10.85 -11.70 2.19
CA GLY A 188 -11.21 -11.93 3.59
C GLY A 188 -12.58 -12.59 3.83
N ALA A 189 -13.15 -13.28 2.83
CA ALA A 189 -14.44 -13.95 2.96
C ALA A 189 -14.53 -14.92 4.16
N ARG A 190 -13.39 -15.48 4.63
CA ARG A 190 -13.33 -16.44 5.75
C ARG A 190 -14.01 -15.96 7.05
N VAL A 191 -14.19 -14.67 7.29
CA VAL A 191 -14.87 -14.16 8.51
C VAL A 191 -16.31 -13.70 8.28
N PHE A 192 -16.83 -13.89 7.07
CA PHE A 192 -18.22 -13.59 6.68
C PHE A 192 -19.09 -14.85 6.51
N LEU A 193 -18.48 -16.03 6.60
CA LEU A 193 -19.10 -17.32 6.31
C LEU A 193 -19.41 -18.11 7.60
N PRO A 194 -20.48 -18.92 7.63
CA PRO A 194 -20.76 -19.82 8.76
C PRO A 194 -19.57 -20.73 9.09
N ALA A 195 -19.37 -21.04 10.37
CA ALA A 195 -18.23 -21.83 10.83
C ALA A 195 -18.12 -23.21 10.15
N ASP A 196 -19.24 -23.80 9.76
CA ASP A 196 -19.34 -25.13 9.16
C ASP A 196 -19.38 -25.13 7.62
N ILE A 197 -19.08 -24.00 6.94
CA ILE A 197 -19.14 -23.87 5.47
C ILE A 197 -18.36 -24.94 4.69
N LYS A 198 -17.35 -25.55 5.32
CA LYS A 198 -16.57 -26.63 4.71
C LYS A 198 -17.38 -27.92 4.57
N THR A 199 -18.30 -28.20 5.49
CA THR A 199 -19.02 -29.48 5.61
C THR A 199 -20.53 -29.35 5.39
N ASN A 200 -21.09 -28.15 5.53
CA ASN A 200 -22.53 -27.92 5.40
C ASN A 200 -22.94 -27.70 3.94
N GLN A 201 -23.58 -28.70 3.33
CA GLN A 201 -23.98 -28.64 1.93
C GLN A 201 -24.99 -27.51 1.64
N ALA A 202 -25.96 -27.28 2.53
CA ALA A 202 -26.96 -26.24 2.33
C ALA A 202 -26.33 -24.84 2.28
N SER A 203 -25.36 -24.55 3.16
CA SER A 203 -24.61 -23.28 3.12
C SER A 203 -23.75 -23.17 1.86
N ARG A 204 -23.14 -24.26 1.39
CA ARG A 204 -22.38 -24.26 0.13
C ARG A 204 -23.27 -24.00 -1.09
N ASP A 205 -24.44 -24.65 -1.14
CA ASP A 205 -25.43 -24.45 -2.21
C ASP A 205 -25.91 -22.99 -2.25
N GLN A 206 -26.07 -22.34 -1.09
CA GLN A 206 -26.38 -20.91 -1.01
C GLN A 206 -25.27 -20.04 -1.60
N MET A 207 -23.99 -20.34 -1.34
CA MET A 207 -22.87 -19.60 -1.91
C MET A 207 -22.77 -19.81 -3.42
N ALA A 208 -22.92 -21.04 -3.89
CA ALA A 208 -22.94 -21.35 -5.32
C ALA A 208 -24.10 -20.63 -6.05
N ALA A 209 -25.28 -20.55 -5.44
CA ALA A 209 -26.42 -19.81 -5.98
C ALA A 209 -26.19 -18.28 -6.04
N LEU A 210 -25.29 -17.74 -5.22
CA LEU A 210 -24.83 -16.35 -5.30
C LEU A 210 -23.68 -16.16 -6.31
N GLY A 211 -23.25 -17.22 -7.00
CA GLY A 211 -22.12 -17.17 -7.93
C GLY A 211 -20.76 -17.03 -7.25
N VAL A 212 -20.64 -17.33 -5.95
CA VAL A 212 -19.35 -17.25 -5.25
C VAL A 212 -18.45 -18.38 -5.77
N PRO A 213 -17.20 -18.12 -6.19
CA PRO A 213 -16.25 -19.18 -6.54
C PRO A 213 -15.85 -20.04 -5.33
N ASP A 214 -15.70 -21.35 -5.51
CA ASP A 214 -15.31 -22.31 -4.45
C ASP A 214 -14.05 -21.90 -3.67
N SER A 215 -13.10 -21.26 -4.34
CA SER A 215 -11.86 -20.76 -3.73
C SER A 215 -12.10 -19.68 -2.68
N VAL A 216 -13.18 -18.89 -2.80
CA VAL A 216 -13.54 -17.79 -1.90
C VAL A 216 -14.21 -18.33 -0.62
N TYR A 217 -15.07 -19.34 -0.73
CA TYR A 217 -15.82 -19.90 0.42
C TYR A 217 -15.30 -21.25 0.94
N LYS A 218 -14.06 -21.62 0.60
CA LYS A 218 -13.42 -22.90 1.00
C LYS A 218 -13.33 -23.15 2.51
N LYS A 219 -13.25 -22.10 3.34
CA LYS A 219 -13.02 -22.21 4.78
C LYS A 219 -13.56 -20.99 5.53
N SER A 220 -14.10 -21.22 6.74
CA SER A 220 -14.45 -20.15 7.68
C SER A 220 -13.44 -20.07 8.84
N LYS A 221 -13.34 -18.86 9.39
CA LYS A 221 -12.65 -18.52 10.65
C LYS A 221 -13.63 -18.02 11.70
N ARG A 222 -14.93 -17.91 11.39
CA ARG A 222 -15.97 -17.65 12.39
C ARG A 222 -16.10 -18.85 13.33
N LYS A 223 -16.63 -18.59 14.53
CA LYS A 223 -16.94 -19.61 15.54
C LYS A 223 -18.44 -19.78 15.76
N ASP A 224 -19.25 -19.12 14.93
CA ASP A 224 -20.72 -19.15 14.97
C ASP A 224 -21.28 -19.49 13.58
N GLN A 225 -22.60 -19.56 13.47
CA GLN A 225 -23.30 -19.94 12.23
C GLN A 225 -23.84 -18.73 11.45
N ARG A 226 -23.37 -17.51 11.76
CA ARG A 226 -23.81 -16.30 11.05
C ARG A 226 -23.27 -16.32 9.62
N ASN A 227 -24.09 -15.80 8.70
CA ASN A 227 -23.72 -15.62 7.31
C ASN A 227 -23.81 -14.13 6.98
N LEU A 228 -22.71 -13.42 7.23
CA LEU A 228 -22.66 -11.97 7.07
C LEU A 228 -22.82 -11.53 5.60
N LEU A 229 -22.53 -12.39 4.61
CA LEU A 229 -22.83 -12.10 3.21
C LEU A 229 -24.34 -11.99 2.98
N LEU A 230 -25.11 -12.92 3.53
CA LEU A 230 -26.56 -12.90 3.45
C LEU A 230 -27.17 -11.78 4.28
N GLU A 231 -26.60 -11.49 5.45
CA GLU A 231 -27.03 -10.36 6.29
C GLU A 231 -26.77 -9.02 5.55
N ALA A 232 -25.57 -8.83 4.99
CA ALA A 232 -25.23 -7.65 4.21
C ALA A 232 -26.22 -7.43 3.05
N LYS A 233 -26.51 -8.48 2.27
CA LYS A 233 -27.45 -8.39 1.15
C LYS A 233 -28.90 -8.17 1.60
N ASN A 234 -29.40 -9.03 2.49
CA ASN A 234 -30.83 -9.10 2.78
C ASN A 234 -31.29 -8.08 3.83
N GLN A 235 -30.39 -7.61 4.69
CA GLN A 235 -30.72 -6.73 5.82
C GLN A 235 -30.11 -5.33 5.67
N HIS A 236 -28.94 -5.22 5.02
CA HIS A 236 -28.22 -3.95 4.90
C HIS A 236 -28.13 -3.40 3.46
N GLY A 237 -28.75 -4.08 2.48
CA GLY A 237 -28.94 -3.58 1.12
C GLY A 237 -27.69 -3.58 0.24
N TYR A 238 -26.66 -4.37 0.58
CA TYR A 238 -25.47 -4.47 -0.26
C TYR A 238 -25.72 -5.36 -1.48
N ASN A 239 -25.27 -4.89 -2.64
CA ASN A 239 -24.95 -5.78 -3.75
C ASN A 239 -23.66 -6.53 -3.44
N LEU A 240 -23.51 -7.73 -4.00
CA LEU A 240 -22.37 -8.61 -3.73
C LEU A 240 -21.57 -8.87 -5.01
N ALA A 241 -20.25 -8.97 -4.88
CA ALA A 241 -19.35 -9.39 -5.96
C ALA A 241 -18.22 -10.28 -5.43
N PHE A 242 -17.85 -11.32 -6.17
CA PHE A 242 -16.87 -12.32 -5.74
C PHE A 242 -15.78 -12.62 -6.78
N ASP A 243 -15.90 -12.03 -7.97
CA ASP A 243 -14.91 -12.09 -9.05
C ASP A 243 -14.93 -10.78 -9.86
N LYS A 244 -14.05 -10.70 -10.87
CA LYS A 244 -13.89 -9.54 -11.74
C LYS A 244 -15.16 -9.22 -12.56
N ASP A 245 -15.87 -10.23 -13.03
CA ASP A 245 -17.04 -10.06 -13.88
C ASP A 245 -18.23 -9.55 -13.07
N GLN A 246 -18.45 -10.11 -11.88
CA GLN A 246 -19.47 -9.65 -10.94
C GLN A 246 -19.17 -8.23 -10.46
N LEU A 247 -17.90 -7.89 -10.22
CA LEU A 247 -17.52 -6.51 -9.88
C LEU A 247 -17.90 -5.56 -11.02
N ALA A 248 -17.55 -5.90 -12.26
CA ALA A 248 -17.86 -5.09 -13.43
C ALA A 248 -19.38 -4.87 -13.58
N ALA A 249 -20.17 -5.93 -13.40
CA ALA A 249 -21.63 -5.92 -13.51
C ALA A 249 -22.36 -5.31 -12.30
N ALA A 250 -21.69 -5.10 -11.17
CA ALA A 250 -22.31 -4.55 -9.97
C ALA A 250 -22.76 -3.08 -10.19
N GLU A 251 -24.02 -2.83 -9.85
CA GLU A 251 -24.69 -1.52 -9.88
C GLU A 251 -25.12 -1.11 -8.46
N GLY A 252 -25.80 0.03 -8.32
CA GLY A 252 -26.32 0.54 -7.04
C GLY A 252 -25.32 1.40 -6.27
N THR A 253 -25.70 1.75 -5.04
CA THR A 253 -24.93 2.66 -4.17
C THR A 253 -24.18 1.95 -3.05
N LYS A 254 -24.51 0.68 -2.76
CA LYS A 254 -23.84 -0.13 -1.74
C LYS A 254 -23.32 -1.45 -2.31
N LEU A 255 -22.04 -1.73 -2.11
CA LEU A 255 -21.36 -2.90 -2.68
C LEU A 255 -20.39 -3.54 -1.68
N LEU A 256 -20.54 -4.85 -1.47
CA LEU A 256 -19.59 -5.70 -0.75
C LEU A 256 -18.95 -6.70 -1.73
N GLY A 257 -17.69 -6.46 -2.06
CA GLY A 257 -16.86 -7.31 -2.90
C GLY A 257 -15.85 -8.12 -2.07
N LEU A 258 -15.97 -9.46 -2.06
CA LEU A 258 -15.02 -10.36 -1.39
C LEU A 258 -14.41 -11.36 -2.37
N PHE A 259 -13.20 -11.09 -2.87
CA PHE A 259 -12.61 -11.78 -4.02
C PHE A 259 -11.68 -12.94 -3.65
N ALA A 260 -11.45 -13.16 -2.36
CA ALA A 260 -10.59 -14.23 -1.86
C ALA A 260 -11.01 -14.69 -0.46
N ASN A 261 -10.66 -15.93 -0.09
CA ASN A 261 -10.91 -16.43 1.26
C ASN A 261 -10.09 -15.68 2.33
N SER A 262 -8.85 -15.32 1.99
CA SER A 262 -7.91 -14.57 2.84
C SER A 262 -7.42 -13.33 2.05
N GLY A 263 -6.11 -13.09 1.95
CA GLY A 263 -5.56 -12.08 1.02
C GLY A 263 -5.89 -12.39 -0.45
N MET A 264 -5.92 -11.36 -1.28
CA MET A 264 -6.01 -11.49 -2.74
C MET A 264 -4.66 -11.92 -3.32
N ALA A 265 -4.59 -12.11 -4.64
CA ALA A 265 -3.36 -12.45 -5.34
C ALA A 265 -2.21 -11.47 -5.02
N ASP A 266 -1.04 -12.04 -4.74
CA ASP A 266 0.20 -11.29 -4.60
C ASP A 266 0.62 -10.65 -5.93
N GLY A 267 1.56 -9.71 -5.88
CA GLY A 267 1.98 -8.91 -7.03
C GLY A 267 2.58 -9.75 -8.15
N ILE A 268 3.31 -10.82 -7.84
CA ILE A 268 3.90 -11.71 -8.86
C ILE A 268 2.78 -12.50 -9.55
N ALA A 269 1.87 -13.10 -8.76
CA ALA A 269 0.71 -13.82 -9.29
C ALA A 269 -0.22 -12.92 -10.11
N TYR A 270 -0.45 -11.67 -9.66
CA TYR A 270 -1.18 -10.65 -10.40
C TYR A 270 -0.52 -10.33 -11.74
N THR A 271 0.79 -10.13 -11.73
CA THR A 271 1.57 -9.85 -12.94
C THR A 271 1.47 -11.00 -13.94
N ALA A 272 1.65 -12.24 -13.48
CA ALA A 272 1.54 -13.44 -14.31
C ALA A 272 0.13 -13.58 -14.92
N CYS A 273 -0.93 -13.49 -14.10
CA CYS A 273 -2.28 -13.65 -14.63
C CYS A 273 -2.68 -12.52 -15.59
N THR A 274 -2.11 -11.31 -15.43
CA THR A 274 -2.37 -10.17 -16.32
C THR A 274 -1.71 -10.39 -17.67
N GLN A 275 -0.46 -10.84 -17.69
CA GLN A 275 0.26 -11.18 -18.92
C GLN A 275 -0.45 -12.29 -19.71
N ASP A 276 -0.96 -13.29 -19.00
CA ASP A 276 -1.67 -14.43 -19.61
C ASP A 276 -3.16 -14.15 -19.90
N ASN A 277 -3.68 -13.00 -19.47
CA ASN A 277 -5.12 -12.66 -19.51
C ASN A 277 -6.01 -13.73 -18.84
N THR A 278 -5.60 -14.22 -17.68
CA THR A 278 -6.27 -15.29 -16.91
C THR A 278 -6.77 -14.84 -15.53
N CYS A 279 -6.61 -13.57 -15.16
CA CYS A 279 -7.05 -13.07 -13.85
C CYS A 279 -8.57 -13.19 -13.68
N THR A 280 -9.00 -13.89 -12.63
CA THR A 280 -10.40 -13.99 -12.20
C THR A 280 -10.73 -13.03 -11.05
N GLN A 281 -9.74 -12.69 -10.22
CA GLN A 281 -9.86 -11.63 -9.23
C GLN A 281 -9.73 -10.27 -9.92
N PRO A 282 -10.49 -9.24 -9.48
CA PRO A 282 -10.25 -7.88 -9.92
C PRO A 282 -8.91 -7.38 -9.38
N SER A 283 -8.23 -6.53 -10.14
CA SER A 283 -7.01 -5.85 -9.67
C SER A 283 -7.34 -4.78 -8.63
N LEU A 284 -6.34 -4.32 -7.87
CA LEU A 284 -6.50 -3.16 -6.99
C LEU A 284 -6.97 -1.92 -7.77
N ARG A 285 -6.50 -1.78 -9.01
CA ARG A 285 -6.96 -0.77 -9.96
C ARG A 285 -8.45 -0.91 -10.31
N ASP A 286 -8.91 -2.12 -10.63
CA ASP A 286 -10.32 -2.38 -10.98
C ASP A 286 -11.25 -2.07 -9.79
N MET A 287 -10.87 -2.49 -8.58
CA MET A 287 -11.60 -2.18 -7.36
C MET A 287 -11.65 -0.67 -7.09
N THR A 288 -10.51 0.01 -7.24
CA THR A 288 -10.42 1.47 -7.10
C THR A 288 -11.36 2.19 -8.07
N MET A 289 -11.33 1.83 -9.34
CA MET A 289 -12.20 2.44 -10.35
C MET A 289 -13.69 2.19 -10.09
N LYS A 290 -14.06 0.98 -9.63
CA LYS A 290 -15.45 0.68 -9.27
C LYS A 290 -15.90 1.47 -8.04
N ALA A 291 -15.04 1.62 -7.03
CA ALA A 291 -15.34 2.46 -5.88
C ALA A 291 -15.55 3.92 -6.30
N LEU A 292 -14.66 4.48 -7.12
CA LEU A 292 -14.81 5.84 -7.64
C LEU A 292 -16.12 6.00 -8.44
N ASP A 293 -16.46 5.06 -9.33
CA ASP A 293 -17.71 5.10 -10.11
C ASP A 293 -18.97 5.10 -9.23
N ILE A 294 -18.97 4.37 -8.13
CA ILE A 294 -20.12 4.32 -7.21
C ILE A 294 -20.16 5.59 -6.35
N LEU A 295 -19.06 5.91 -5.68
CA LEU A 295 -19.00 6.96 -4.65
C LEU A 295 -19.10 8.38 -5.24
N SER A 296 -18.59 8.60 -6.47
CA SER A 296 -18.66 9.92 -7.09
C SER A 296 -20.07 10.35 -7.52
N LYS A 297 -21.07 9.48 -7.38
CA LYS A 297 -22.48 9.78 -7.66
C LYS A 297 -23.16 10.54 -6.53
N ASP A 298 -22.54 10.58 -5.34
CA ASP A 298 -23.06 11.31 -4.19
C ASP A 298 -22.81 12.82 -4.35
N GLU A 299 -23.87 13.63 -4.22
CA GLU A 299 -23.81 15.08 -4.40
C GLU A 299 -23.03 15.79 -3.28
N ASP A 300 -22.98 15.19 -2.08
CA ASP A 300 -22.25 15.69 -0.92
C ASP A 300 -20.75 15.32 -0.98
N GLY A 301 -20.37 14.47 -1.94
CA GLY A 301 -19.01 13.96 -2.14
C GLY A 301 -18.74 12.69 -1.33
N PHE A 302 -17.47 12.32 -1.18
CA PHE A 302 -17.12 11.04 -0.55
C PHE A 302 -15.79 11.03 0.21
N PHE A 303 -15.65 10.04 1.10
CA PHE A 303 -14.37 9.59 1.65
C PHE A 303 -14.04 8.20 1.12
N LEU A 304 -12.83 8.00 0.59
CA LEU A 304 -12.37 6.71 0.09
C LEU A 304 -10.97 6.41 0.62
N MET A 305 -10.79 5.25 1.26
CA MET A 305 -9.48 4.71 1.59
C MET A 305 -9.13 3.53 0.67
N ILE A 306 -7.93 3.55 0.08
CA ILE A 306 -7.40 2.52 -0.81
C ILE A 306 -6.07 2.02 -0.25
N GLU A 307 -5.94 0.71 -0.05
CA GLU A 307 -4.74 0.07 0.50
C GLU A 307 -4.05 -0.81 -0.56
N GLY A 308 -2.77 -0.57 -0.80
CA GLY A 308 -1.84 -1.56 -1.36
C GLY A 308 -1.11 -2.24 -0.20
N GLY A 309 -1.72 -3.29 0.35
CA GLY A 309 -1.37 -3.80 1.68
C GLY A 309 -0.37 -4.95 1.68
N GLN A 310 -0.06 -5.54 0.53
CA GLN A 310 0.88 -6.66 0.44
C GLN A 310 2.35 -6.21 0.24
N ILE A 311 2.62 -4.91 0.10
CA ILE A 311 3.98 -4.34 0.14
C ILE A 311 4.65 -4.71 1.49
N ASP A 312 3.93 -4.53 2.60
CA ASP A 312 4.33 -4.95 3.94
C ASP A 312 4.62 -6.45 4.04
N TRP A 313 3.73 -7.29 3.49
CA TRP A 313 3.90 -8.74 3.56
C TRP A 313 5.18 -9.20 2.86
N ALA A 314 5.50 -8.61 1.72
CA ALA A 314 6.75 -8.86 1.02
C ALA A 314 7.97 -8.34 1.80
N GLY A 315 7.85 -7.16 2.41
CA GLY A 315 8.88 -6.57 3.28
C GLY A 315 9.18 -7.42 4.51
N HIS A 316 8.15 -7.97 5.16
CA HIS A 316 8.29 -8.83 6.35
C HIS A 316 9.12 -10.08 6.09
N VAL A 317 9.04 -10.64 4.88
CA VAL A 317 9.81 -11.83 4.49
C VAL A 317 11.08 -11.52 3.69
N ASN A 318 11.43 -10.24 3.56
CA ASN A 318 12.61 -9.77 2.85
C ASN A 318 12.65 -10.14 1.35
N ASP A 319 11.48 -10.20 0.71
CA ASP A 319 11.34 -10.56 -0.70
C ASP A 319 11.23 -9.31 -1.58
N ALA A 320 12.38 -8.80 -2.03
CA ALA A 320 12.44 -7.59 -2.86
C ALA A 320 11.81 -7.74 -4.24
N GLY A 321 11.80 -8.96 -4.79
CA GLY A 321 11.12 -9.26 -6.05
C GLY A 321 9.62 -9.08 -5.88
N TRP A 322 9.03 -9.80 -4.93
CA TRP A 322 7.61 -9.66 -4.60
C TRP A 322 7.26 -8.20 -4.26
N MET A 323 8.04 -7.54 -3.41
CA MET A 323 7.81 -6.14 -3.01
C MET A 323 7.79 -5.18 -4.20
N LEU A 324 8.66 -5.37 -5.21
CA LEU A 324 8.63 -4.56 -6.43
C LEU A 324 7.31 -4.72 -7.20
N HIS A 325 6.82 -5.96 -7.36
CA HIS A 325 5.55 -6.20 -8.03
C HIS A 325 4.36 -5.60 -7.25
N GLU A 326 4.43 -5.60 -5.92
CA GLU A 326 3.42 -4.94 -5.07
C GLU A 326 3.40 -3.42 -5.23
N LEU A 327 4.58 -2.81 -5.31
CA LEU A 327 4.71 -1.38 -5.58
C LEU A 327 4.14 -0.99 -6.95
N ILE A 328 4.39 -1.80 -7.98
CA ILE A 328 3.82 -1.59 -9.33
C ILE A 328 2.29 -1.73 -9.28
N LYS A 329 1.78 -2.78 -8.61
CA LYS A 329 0.34 -3.01 -8.44
C LYS A 329 -0.35 -1.83 -7.72
N PHE A 330 0.30 -1.26 -6.71
CA PHE A 330 -0.19 -0.05 -6.03
C PHE A 330 -0.12 1.19 -6.92
N ASP A 331 1.00 1.41 -7.64
CA ASP A 331 1.15 2.56 -8.56
C ASP A 331 0.14 2.53 -9.72
N GLU A 332 -0.34 1.35 -10.14
CA GLU A 332 -1.46 1.24 -11.10
C GLU A 332 -2.79 1.78 -10.55
N ALA A 333 -3.07 1.56 -9.25
CA ALA A 333 -4.23 2.16 -8.59
C ALA A 333 -4.03 3.66 -8.38
N VAL A 334 -2.81 4.09 -8.00
CA VAL A 334 -2.45 5.52 -7.90
C VAL A 334 -2.62 6.21 -9.26
N ALA A 335 -2.23 5.57 -10.37
CA ALA A 335 -2.42 6.09 -11.72
C ALA A 335 -3.90 6.28 -12.05
N ALA A 336 -4.75 5.34 -11.66
CA ALA A 336 -6.18 5.42 -11.88
C ALA A 336 -6.82 6.59 -11.09
N VAL A 337 -6.40 6.80 -9.84
CA VAL A 337 -6.81 7.97 -9.05
C VAL A 337 -6.30 9.26 -9.69
N TYR A 338 -5.03 9.32 -10.09
CA TYR A 338 -4.45 10.49 -10.76
C TYR A 338 -5.27 10.89 -12.00
N ASP A 339 -5.60 9.94 -12.86
CA ASP A 339 -6.39 10.20 -14.05
C ASP A 339 -7.81 10.68 -13.73
N TRP A 340 -8.37 10.25 -12.61
CA TRP A 340 -9.70 10.70 -12.14
C TRP A 340 -9.65 12.11 -11.52
N VAL A 341 -8.57 12.49 -10.83
CA VAL A 341 -8.48 13.77 -10.09
C VAL A 341 -7.78 14.93 -10.80
N LYS A 342 -6.92 14.66 -11.79
CA LYS A 342 -5.96 15.66 -12.32
C LYS A 342 -6.57 16.99 -12.80
N ASP A 343 -7.83 16.97 -13.23
CA ASP A 343 -8.56 18.14 -13.73
C ASP A 343 -9.67 18.62 -12.76
N ARG A 344 -9.63 18.17 -11.49
CA ARG A 344 -10.60 18.50 -10.44
C ARG A 344 -10.02 19.45 -9.39
N ASP A 345 -10.85 20.36 -8.89
CA ASP A 345 -10.52 21.30 -7.80
C ASP A 345 -11.35 21.05 -6.52
N ASP A 346 -12.18 20.01 -6.50
CA ASP A 346 -13.08 19.66 -5.40
C ASP A 346 -12.59 18.47 -4.56
N THR A 347 -11.38 17.99 -4.81
CA THR A 347 -10.86 16.73 -4.28
C THR A 347 -9.49 16.91 -3.64
N LEU A 348 -9.31 16.34 -2.45
CA LEU A 348 -8.01 16.13 -1.81
C LEU A 348 -7.58 14.67 -1.98
N VAL A 349 -6.37 14.43 -2.48
CA VAL A 349 -5.73 13.12 -2.48
C VAL A 349 -4.54 13.16 -1.55
N ILE A 350 -4.47 12.21 -0.62
CA ILE A 350 -3.32 11.95 0.22
C ILE A 350 -2.81 10.55 -0.10
N ILE A 351 -1.53 10.42 -0.45
CA ILE A 351 -0.85 9.13 -0.62
C ILE A 351 0.25 9.06 0.42
N THR A 352 0.26 7.99 1.22
CA THR A 352 1.28 7.80 2.25
C THR A 352 1.45 6.31 2.56
N ALA A 353 2.19 6.02 3.62
CA ALA A 353 2.27 4.69 4.21
C ALA A 353 1.89 4.79 5.68
N ASP A 354 1.66 3.65 6.31
CA ASP A 354 1.42 3.53 7.74
C ASP A 354 2.72 3.32 8.53
N HIS A 355 3.74 2.71 7.90
CA HIS A 355 5.11 2.58 8.38
C HIS A 355 6.05 2.13 7.23
N GLU A 356 7.31 1.87 7.56
CA GLU A 356 8.23 1.11 6.69
C GLU A 356 8.41 -0.32 7.23
N THR A 357 8.63 -1.28 6.32
CA THR A 357 8.83 -2.69 6.68
C THR A 357 10.13 -3.27 6.15
N GLY A 358 10.89 -3.92 7.03
CA GLY A 358 12.09 -4.71 6.70
C GLY A 358 13.43 -3.97 6.86
N SER A 359 13.44 -2.64 7.05
CA SER A 359 14.65 -1.82 6.96
C SER A 359 15.39 -2.07 5.64
N PHE A 360 14.63 -2.08 4.55
CA PHE A 360 15.11 -2.42 3.21
C PHE A 360 16.15 -1.41 2.71
N GLY A 361 17.14 -1.86 1.94
CA GLY A 361 17.97 -0.94 1.17
C GLY A 361 18.82 -1.60 0.09
N PHE A 362 18.99 -0.88 -1.02
CA PHE A 362 20.11 -1.13 -1.92
C PHE A 362 21.42 -0.63 -1.29
N SER A 363 22.46 -1.45 -1.34
CA SER A 363 23.78 -1.11 -0.78
C SER A 363 24.90 -1.52 -1.73
N TYR A 364 25.96 -0.71 -1.78
CA TYR A 364 27.19 -1.13 -2.44
C TYR A 364 27.83 -2.29 -1.66
N SER A 365 28.58 -3.13 -2.36
CA SER A 365 29.19 -4.31 -1.78
C SER A 365 30.61 -4.53 -2.28
N ARG A 366 31.33 -5.42 -1.59
CA ARG A 366 32.64 -5.94 -2.04
C ARG A 366 32.50 -7.13 -3.01
N ASN A 367 31.28 -7.59 -3.28
CA ASN A 367 31.02 -8.75 -4.13
C ASN A 367 31.05 -8.35 -5.61
N ASN A 368 31.71 -9.14 -6.46
CA ASN A 368 31.77 -8.94 -7.91
C ASN A 368 32.16 -7.50 -8.34
N LEU A 369 33.38 -7.08 -8.01
CA LEU A 369 33.87 -5.73 -8.34
C LEU A 369 33.88 -5.47 -9.87
N PRO A 370 33.51 -4.26 -10.32
CA PRO A 370 33.52 -3.92 -11.74
C PRO A 370 34.95 -3.96 -12.32
N ALA A 371 35.06 -4.39 -13.57
CA ALA A 371 36.31 -4.33 -14.32
C ALA A 371 36.71 -2.87 -14.59
N SER A 372 38.01 -2.61 -14.74
CA SER A 372 38.49 -1.29 -15.15
C SER A 372 38.03 -0.95 -16.56
N GLN A 373 37.69 0.31 -16.79
CA GLN A 373 37.26 0.83 -18.09
C GLN A 373 38.11 2.04 -18.49
N HIS A 374 38.46 2.10 -19.77
CA HIS A 374 39.09 3.28 -20.34
C HIS A 374 38.02 4.33 -20.66
N LEU A 375 38.10 5.51 -20.03
CA LEU A 375 37.20 6.62 -20.30
C LEU A 375 37.96 7.74 -21.03
N THR A 376 37.38 8.27 -22.10
CA THR A 376 38.03 9.24 -23.00
C THR A 376 37.95 10.69 -22.53
N GLY A 377 37.23 10.96 -21.43
CA GLY A 377 37.08 12.32 -20.89
C GLY A 377 38.42 12.90 -20.43
N ASN A 378 38.67 14.18 -20.77
CA ASN A 378 39.91 14.87 -20.41
C ASN A 378 40.22 14.86 -18.90
N GLY A 379 39.19 14.83 -18.05
CA GLY A 379 39.32 14.72 -16.60
C GLY A 379 39.97 13.43 -16.10
N MET A 380 40.01 12.37 -16.92
CA MET A 380 40.64 11.10 -16.57
C MET A 380 42.17 11.18 -16.60
N GLN A 381 42.75 12.15 -17.31
CA GLN A 381 44.21 12.36 -17.38
C GLN A 381 44.99 11.09 -17.74
N GLY A 382 44.43 10.25 -18.63
CA GLY A 382 45.01 8.98 -19.04
C GLY A 382 44.95 7.86 -17.99
N LYS A 383 44.18 8.03 -16.91
CA LYS A 383 43.93 6.97 -15.91
C LYS A 383 42.71 6.14 -16.28
N GLU A 384 42.75 4.86 -15.94
CA GLU A 384 41.61 3.96 -16.03
C GLU A 384 40.55 4.29 -14.96
N TYR A 385 39.28 4.18 -15.33
CA TYR A 385 38.17 4.23 -14.39
C TYR A 385 37.98 2.86 -13.75
N LYS A 386 38.16 2.77 -12.43
CA LYS A 386 38.03 1.52 -11.69
C LYS A 386 37.40 1.80 -10.32
N PRO A 387 36.07 1.64 -10.18
CA PRO A 387 35.41 1.73 -8.88
C PRO A 387 35.98 0.72 -7.88
N ASN A 388 36.10 1.12 -6.61
CA ASN A 388 36.61 0.25 -5.53
C ASN A 388 35.57 -0.78 -5.04
N PHE A 389 34.29 -0.55 -5.32
CA PHE A 389 33.17 -1.36 -4.85
C PHE A 389 32.19 -1.63 -6.00
N ASN A 390 31.34 -2.64 -5.81
CA ASN A 390 30.19 -2.90 -6.66
C ASN A 390 29.00 -2.07 -6.16
N PHE A 391 28.57 -1.10 -6.96
CA PHE A 391 27.47 -0.19 -6.64
C PHE A 391 26.08 -0.69 -7.08
N GLY A 392 25.99 -1.91 -7.62
CA GLY A 392 24.75 -2.48 -8.15
C GLY A 392 24.53 -2.06 -9.61
N GLU A 393 24.49 -3.03 -10.51
CA GLU A 393 24.15 -2.75 -11.91
C GLU A 393 22.63 -2.59 -12.07
N LEU A 394 22.20 -1.65 -12.92
CA LEU A 394 20.77 -1.39 -13.15
C LEU A 394 19.99 -2.62 -13.66
N SER A 395 20.67 -3.57 -14.31
CA SER A 395 20.07 -4.85 -14.75
C SER A 395 19.59 -5.73 -13.59
N GLN A 396 20.01 -5.45 -12.35
CA GLN A 396 19.49 -6.13 -11.16
C GLN A 396 18.00 -5.83 -10.96
N LEU A 397 17.54 -4.64 -11.33
CA LEU A 397 16.12 -4.25 -11.24
C LEU A 397 15.25 -5.12 -12.15
N ASP A 398 15.71 -5.39 -13.38
CA ASP A 398 15.02 -6.31 -14.30
C ASP A 398 14.97 -7.74 -13.73
N LYS A 399 16.03 -8.18 -13.05
CA LYS A 399 16.10 -9.52 -12.42
C LYS A 399 15.16 -9.65 -11.22
N LEU A 400 14.95 -8.58 -10.45
CA LEU A 400 13.95 -8.56 -9.38
C LEU A 400 12.55 -8.69 -9.96
N TYR A 401 12.24 -7.92 -11.02
CA TYR A 401 10.97 -8.00 -11.74
C TYR A 401 10.76 -9.33 -12.49
N ALA A 402 11.83 -10.04 -12.82
CA ALA A 402 11.76 -11.36 -13.47
C ALA A 402 11.48 -12.52 -12.50
N GLN A 403 11.31 -12.26 -11.19
CA GLN A 403 11.00 -13.29 -10.22
C GLN A 403 9.60 -13.89 -10.52
N SER A 404 9.52 -15.22 -10.62
CA SER A 404 8.31 -15.92 -11.10
C SER A 404 7.47 -16.57 -9.98
N GLY A 405 7.88 -16.41 -8.72
CA GLY A 405 7.14 -16.83 -7.54
C GLY A 405 7.68 -16.17 -6.28
N THR A 406 6.85 -16.04 -5.24
CA THR A 406 7.26 -15.49 -3.95
C THR A 406 8.22 -16.43 -3.23
N PHE A 407 8.91 -15.95 -2.20
CA PHE A 407 9.69 -16.82 -1.31
C PHE A 407 8.82 -17.89 -0.64
N TYR A 408 7.52 -17.64 -0.44
CA TYR A 408 6.59 -18.69 0.01
C TYR A 408 6.40 -19.80 -1.04
N ALA A 409 6.33 -19.47 -2.34
CA ALA A 409 6.30 -20.49 -3.39
C ALA A 409 7.60 -21.32 -3.41
N MET A 410 8.75 -20.68 -3.15
CA MET A 410 10.02 -21.39 -2.99
C MET A 410 9.99 -22.33 -1.79
N MET A 411 9.45 -21.88 -0.64
CA MET A 411 9.25 -22.72 0.54
C MET A 411 8.31 -23.89 0.28
N ASP A 412 7.19 -23.67 -0.40
CA ASP A 412 6.24 -24.72 -0.80
C ASP A 412 6.89 -25.77 -1.70
N GLN A 413 7.77 -25.36 -2.63
CA GLN A 413 8.55 -26.29 -3.46
C GLN A 413 9.52 -27.14 -2.63
N VAL A 414 10.11 -26.57 -1.57
CA VAL A 414 10.99 -27.33 -0.66
C VAL A 414 10.18 -28.34 0.16
N ASN A 415 9.09 -27.89 0.79
CA ASN A 415 8.16 -28.76 1.47
C ASN A 415 6.77 -28.11 1.65
N ALA A 416 5.78 -28.58 0.89
CA ALA A 416 4.40 -28.10 0.95
C ALA A 416 3.68 -28.38 2.28
N ASP A 417 4.19 -29.31 3.12
CA ASP A 417 3.67 -29.54 4.47
C ASP A 417 4.23 -28.54 5.50
N TRP A 418 5.06 -27.58 5.06
CA TRP A 418 5.69 -26.55 5.91
C TRP A 418 6.52 -27.13 7.06
N ASN A 419 7.09 -28.32 6.83
CA ASN A 419 8.02 -28.96 7.75
C ASN A 419 9.43 -28.94 7.17
N PHE A 420 10.22 -27.94 7.58
CA PHE A 420 11.56 -27.72 7.03
C PHE A 420 12.67 -28.47 7.79
N ASN A 421 12.30 -29.35 8.72
CA ASN A 421 13.26 -30.17 9.45
C ASN A 421 14.04 -31.09 8.50
N ASN A 422 15.36 -31.13 8.64
CA ASN A 422 16.27 -31.93 7.83
C ASN A 422 16.24 -31.60 6.32
N THR A 423 15.78 -30.41 5.93
CA THR A 423 15.92 -29.94 4.55
C THR A 423 17.40 -29.73 4.20
N THR A 424 17.76 -29.96 2.94
CA THR A 424 19.13 -29.86 2.45
C THR A 424 19.37 -28.57 1.69
N GLY A 425 20.62 -28.10 1.66
CA GLY A 425 21.01 -26.95 0.85
C GLY A 425 20.69 -27.12 -0.64
N GLN A 426 20.72 -28.34 -1.16
CA GLN A 426 20.33 -28.63 -2.55
C GLN A 426 18.84 -28.34 -2.79
N GLN A 427 17.94 -28.78 -1.90
CA GLN A 427 16.51 -28.51 -2.05
C GLN A 427 16.20 -27.01 -2.07
N TRP A 428 16.83 -26.24 -1.17
CA TRP A 428 16.68 -24.79 -1.13
C TRP A 428 17.26 -24.12 -2.37
N ALA A 429 18.45 -24.52 -2.82
CA ALA A 429 19.06 -23.99 -4.03
C ALA A 429 18.21 -24.28 -5.28
N ASP A 430 17.67 -25.49 -5.40
CA ASP A 430 16.79 -25.86 -6.51
C ASP A 430 15.54 -24.97 -6.54
N ALA A 431 14.86 -24.79 -5.40
CA ALA A 431 13.69 -23.93 -5.31
C ALA A 431 13.99 -22.46 -5.66
N ILE A 432 15.06 -21.88 -5.09
CA ILE A 432 15.46 -20.50 -5.38
C ILE A 432 15.81 -20.36 -6.87
N ASN A 433 16.57 -21.30 -7.41
CA ASN A 433 17.02 -21.28 -8.80
C ASN A 433 15.88 -21.54 -9.79
N THR A 434 14.75 -22.12 -9.37
CA THR A 434 13.52 -22.23 -10.17
C THR A 434 12.84 -20.87 -10.33
N TYR A 435 12.70 -20.11 -9.25
CA TYR A 435 11.84 -18.92 -9.24
C TYR A 435 12.57 -17.58 -9.38
N SER A 436 13.87 -17.51 -9.05
CA SER A 436 14.65 -16.27 -9.09
C SER A 436 15.64 -16.23 -10.26
N ALA A 437 15.83 -15.05 -10.86
CA ALA A 437 16.93 -14.81 -11.80
C ALA A 437 18.30 -14.73 -11.10
N PHE A 438 18.31 -14.53 -9.77
CA PHE A 438 19.50 -14.59 -8.94
C PHE A 438 19.73 -16.03 -8.48
N LYS A 439 20.91 -16.58 -8.73
CA LYS A 439 21.20 -18.00 -8.50
C LYS A 439 22.08 -18.21 -7.28
N VAL A 440 21.84 -19.30 -6.56
CA VAL A 440 22.61 -19.71 -5.37
C VAL A 440 23.13 -21.14 -5.51
N THR A 441 24.25 -21.44 -4.87
CA THR A 441 24.76 -22.82 -4.74
C THR A 441 24.13 -23.52 -3.53
N PRO A 442 24.17 -24.87 -3.47
CA PRO A 442 23.73 -25.63 -2.31
C PRO A 442 24.40 -25.19 -1.00
N GLU A 443 25.68 -24.80 -1.05
CA GLU A 443 26.43 -24.34 0.12
C GLU A 443 25.93 -22.99 0.63
N GLN A 444 25.59 -22.07 -0.28
CA GLN A 444 25.00 -20.77 0.08
C GLN A 444 23.60 -20.95 0.68
N ALA A 445 22.81 -21.87 0.13
CA ALA A 445 21.45 -22.14 0.57
C ALA A 445 21.36 -23.03 1.82
N ALA A 446 22.43 -23.76 2.18
CA ALA A 446 22.44 -24.69 3.32
C ALA A 446 22.09 -24.02 4.67
N GLN A 447 22.37 -22.73 4.83
CA GLN A 447 22.06 -22.00 6.06
C GLN A 447 20.55 -21.83 6.29
N ILE A 448 19.75 -21.86 5.22
CA ILE A 448 18.30 -21.61 5.28
C ILE A 448 17.61 -22.67 6.13
N GLY A 449 18.01 -23.95 6.01
CA GLY A 449 17.39 -25.05 6.74
C GLY A 449 17.88 -25.25 8.18
N LEU A 450 18.85 -24.45 8.65
CA LEU A 450 19.36 -24.57 10.01
C LEU A 450 18.34 -24.07 11.04
N ARG A 451 18.36 -24.68 12.23
CA ARG A 451 17.50 -24.30 13.36
C ARG A 451 18.33 -23.99 14.60
N GLU A 452 17.75 -23.23 15.51
CA GLU A 452 18.28 -22.94 16.84
C GLU A 452 17.16 -23.03 17.89
N GLU A 453 17.55 -23.18 19.16
CA GLU A 453 16.59 -23.11 20.27
C GLU A 453 15.97 -21.70 20.32
N ASN A 454 14.65 -21.65 20.52
CA ASN A 454 13.96 -20.38 20.68
C ASN A 454 14.20 -19.82 22.10
N GLU A 455 15.23 -19.01 22.25
CA GLU A 455 15.56 -18.29 23.50
C GLU A 455 14.46 -17.31 23.95
N TYR A 456 13.52 -16.95 23.05
CA TYR A 456 12.40 -16.04 23.27
C TYR A 456 11.06 -16.77 23.40
N HIS A 457 11.09 -18.04 23.80
CA HIS A 457 9.90 -18.87 23.91
C HIS A 457 8.88 -18.33 24.91
N VAL A 458 7.63 -18.19 24.46
CA VAL A 458 6.49 -17.79 25.30
C VAL A 458 5.35 -18.78 25.10
N ASP A 459 5.01 -19.52 26.17
CA ASP A 459 3.93 -20.51 26.17
C ASP A 459 2.61 -19.90 25.68
N GLY A 460 2.00 -20.53 24.67
CA GLY A 460 0.72 -20.10 24.12
C GLY A 460 0.76 -18.81 23.29
N HIS A 461 1.93 -18.17 23.10
CA HIS A 461 2.06 -17.01 22.22
C HIS A 461 1.85 -17.42 20.76
N LYS A 462 1.16 -16.57 19.99
CA LYS A 462 0.77 -16.87 18.60
C LYS A 462 1.96 -17.19 17.70
N TYR A 463 3.09 -16.51 17.92
CA TYR A 463 4.28 -16.63 17.07
C TYR A 463 5.50 -17.21 17.79
N LEU A 464 5.57 -17.07 19.13
CA LEU A 464 6.78 -17.38 19.92
C LEU A 464 6.64 -18.68 20.73
N SER A 465 5.61 -19.49 20.48
CA SER A 465 5.37 -20.75 21.21
C SER A 465 6.14 -21.95 20.65
N ALA A 466 6.82 -21.81 19.50
CA ALA A 466 7.67 -22.89 18.99
C ALA A 466 8.95 -23.01 19.84
N LYS A 467 9.40 -24.24 20.06
CA LYS A 467 10.62 -24.54 20.84
C LYS A 467 11.91 -24.26 20.07
N GLU A 468 11.85 -24.31 18.75
CA GLU A 468 12.98 -24.07 17.85
C GLU A 468 12.55 -23.14 16.72
N PHE A 469 13.43 -22.23 16.35
CA PHE A 469 13.26 -21.29 15.24
C PHE A 469 14.26 -21.57 14.13
N PRO A 470 14.01 -21.11 12.89
CA PRO A 470 15.05 -21.02 11.88
C PRO A 470 16.22 -20.17 12.39
N LYS A 471 17.45 -20.62 12.15
CA LYS A 471 18.64 -19.99 12.73
C LYS A 471 18.95 -18.64 12.05
N VAL A 472 18.98 -17.57 12.83
CA VAL A 472 19.31 -16.22 12.36
C VAL A 472 20.58 -15.73 13.07
N ASN A 473 21.62 -15.40 12.30
CA ASN A 473 22.93 -15.07 12.88
C ASN A 473 23.01 -13.66 13.48
N ASP A 474 22.27 -12.70 12.93
CA ASP A 474 22.34 -11.28 13.33
C ASP A 474 20.93 -10.74 13.52
N PHE A 475 20.71 -9.94 14.57
CA PHE A 475 19.43 -9.28 14.87
C PHE A 475 18.25 -10.27 15.00
N LYS A 476 18.48 -11.47 15.55
CA LYS A 476 17.47 -12.53 15.62
C LYS A 476 16.22 -12.14 16.42
N GLU A 477 16.35 -11.20 17.34
CA GLU A 477 15.27 -10.59 18.13
C GLU A 477 14.18 -9.96 17.25
N PHE A 478 14.54 -9.58 16.03
CA PHE A 478 13.69 -8.86 15.09
C PHE A 478 13.12 -9.77 13.99
N TYR A 479 13.24 -11.09 14.14
CA TYR A 479 12.63 -12.09 13.26
C TYR A 479 11.70 -12.96 14.08
N VAL A 480 10.41 -12.59 14.08
CA VAL A 480 9.45 -13.06 15.09
C VAL A 480 8.43 -14.08 14.56
N TYR A 481 8.37 -14.31 13.24
CA TYR A 481 7.28 -15.04 12.58
C TYR A 481 7.52 -16.55 12.37
N GLY A 482 8.18 -17.22 13.33
CA GLY A 482 8.33 -18.67 13.34
C GLY A 482 8.95 -19.24 12.06
N ASP A 483 8.33 -20.26 11.44
CA ASP A 483 8.88 -20.88 10.23
C ASP A 483 8.80 -20.00 8.97
N GLU A 484 8.07 -18.89 8.98
CA GLU A 484 8.13 -17.89 7.90
C GLU A 484 9.54 -17.27 7.79
N ILE A 485 10.35 -17.34 8.86
CA ILE A 485 11.74 -16.85 8.87
C ILE A 485 12.63 -17.53 7.83
N HIS A 486 12.27 -18.74 7.36
CA HIS A 486 12.97 -19.36 6.23
C HIS A 486 12.94 -18.49 4.98
N ALA A 487 11.86 -17.73 4.73
CA ALA A 487 11.81 -16.77 3.63
C ALA A 487 12.80 -15.61 3.84
N ASN A 488 12.92 -15.07 5.06
CA ASN A 488 13.94 -14.07 5.35
C ASN A 488 15.36 -14.58 5.08
N LEU A 489 15.62 -15.86 5.36
CA LEU A 489 16.90 -16.51 5.10
C LEU A 489 17.16 -16.72 3.60
N ILE A 490 16.12 -16.91 2.76
CA ILE A 490 16.24 -16.84 1.29
C ILE A 490 16.72 -15.43 0.89
N GLY A 491 16.10 -14.38 1.42
CA GLY A 491 16.53 -13.00 1.19
C GLY A 491 17.99 -12.76 1.57
N ARG A 492 18.45 -13.32 2.70
CA ARG A 492 19.87 -13.27 3.11
C ARG A 492 20.80 -14.01 2.14
N ALA A 493 20.39 -15.18 1.63
CA ALA A 493 21.17 -15.94 0.66
C ALA A 493 21.32 -15.19 -0.67
N LEU A 494 20.31 -14.41 -1.06
CA LEU A 494 20.29 -13.64 -2.30
C LEU A 494 20.96 -12.26 -2.18
N GLY A 495 21.03 -11.66 -0.99
CA GLY A 495 21.36 -10.24 -0.79
C GLY A 495 22.67 -9.79 -1.46
N ALA A 496 23.73 -10.61 -1.39
CA ALA A 496 25.01 -10.29 -2.02
C ALA A 496 24.95 -10.21 -3.56
N SER A 497 24.03 -10.95 -4.18
CA SER A 497 23.84 -10.95 -5.64
C SER A 497 22.86 -9.87 -6.11
N GLN A 498 21.98 -9.44 -5.20
CA GLN A 498 20.96 -8.41 -5.44
C GLN A 498 21.44 -6.99 -5.09
N ASN A 499 22.57 -6.84 -4.41
CA ASN A 499 22.97 -5.58 -3.76
C ASN A 499 21.92 -5.09 -2.76
N ILE A 500 21.22 -6.00 -2.09
CA ILE A 500 20.14 -5.69 -1.14
C ILE A 500 20.53 -6.12 0.27
N VAL A 501 20.15 -5.30 1.25
CA VAL A 501 20.23 -5.59 2.67
C VAL A 501 18.86 -5.41 3.33
N TRP A 502 18.69 -6.11 4.44
CA TRP A 502 17.53 -6.05 5.31
C TRP A 502 18.00 -5.99 6.76
N GLY A 503 17.38 -5.15 7.58
CA GLY A 503 17.73 -5.00 8.98
C GLY A 503 16.85 -5.82 9.93
N THR A 504 15.62 -6.14 9.52
CA THR A 504 14.61 -6.75 10.39
C THR A 504 13.63 -7.60 9.55
N GLY A 505 12.84 -8.47 10.20
CA GLY A 505 11.62 -9.06 9.65
C GLY A 505 10.34 -8.37 10.13
N THR A 506 10.44 -7.21 10.80
CA THR A 506 9.34 -6.41 11.34
C THR A 506 9.28 -5.01 10.69
N HIS A 507 8.52 -4.09 11.28
CA HIS A 507 8.49 -2.68 10.87
C HIS A 507 9.67 -1.88 11.45
N THR A 508 9.87 -0.68 10.91
CA THR A 508 10.80 0.33 11.45
C THR A 508 10.10 1.66 11.72
N ALA A 509 10.80 2.55 12.44
CA ALA A 509 10.33 3.89 12.78
C ALA A 509 10.63 4.94 11.69
N ALA A 510 10.99 4.51 10.47
CA ALA A 510 11.34 5.43 9.39
C ALA A 510 10.16 6.38 9.08
N PRO A 511 10.36 7.70 9.05
CA PRO A 511 9.33 8.62 8.60
C PRO A 511 8.91 8.30 7.16
N VAL A 512 7.61 8.29 6.90
CA VAL A 512 7.05 7.92 5.61
C VAL A 512 6.73 9.14 4.76
N PRO A 513 6.82 9.05 3.42
CA PRO A 513 6.47 10.16 2.54
C PRO A 513 4.96 10.42 2.55
N VAL A 514 4.60 11.70 2.40
CA VAL A 514 3.22 12.15 2.21
C VAL A 514 3.17 12.90 0.90
N TYR A 515 2.35 12.44 -0.04
CA TYR A 515 2.03 13.15 -1.29
C TYR A 515 0.63 13.73 -1.14
N ALA A 516 0.50 15.05 -1.30
CA ALA A 516 -0.78 15.75 -1.20
C ALA A 516 -1.11 16.47 -2.51
N PHE A 517 -2.29 16.20 -3.06
CA PHE A 517 -2.75 16.76 -4.32
C PHE A 517 -4.19 17.26 -4.22
N GLY A 518 -4.49 18.36 -4.89
CA GLY A 518 -5.76 19.09 -4.76
C GLY A 518 -5.53 20.61 -4.63
N PRO A 519 -6.52 21.38 -4.18
CA PRO A 519 -6.43 22.83 -4.05
C PRO A 519 -5.20 23.28 -3.27
N LYS A 520 -4.42 24.20 -3.86
CA LYS A 520 -3.10 24.60 -3.35
C LYS A 520 -3.13 25.13 -1.91
N ASN A 521 -4.15 25.91 -1.58
CA ASN A 521 -4.33 26.46 -0.23
C ASN A 521 -4.66 25.39 0.82
N ILE A 522 -5.18 24.23 0.41
CA ILE A 522 -5.33 23.06 1.27
C ILE A 522 -4.03 22.27 1.30
N THR A 523 -3.42 21.96 0.15
CA THR A 523 -2.29 21.02 0.08
C THR A 523 -0.98 21.55 0.64
N GLN A 524 -0.78 22.88 0.69
CA GLN A 524 0.44 23.49 1.25
C GLN A 524 0.73 23.08 2.71
N GLN A 525 -0.30 22.86 3.52
CA GLN A 525 -0.13 22.51 4.94
C GLN A 525 0.47 21.10 5.15
N PHE A 526 0.47 20.26 4.12
CA PHE A 526 1.02 18.90 4.18
C PHE A 526 2.53 18.87 3.88
N SER A 527 3.10 19.97 3.36
CA SER A 527 4.53 20.10 3.00
C SER A 527 5.41 20.36 4.23
N THR A 528 5.35 19.46 5.20
CA THR A 528 6.00 19.60 6.51
C THR A 528 6.50 18.25 7.02
N MET A 529 7.36 18.30 8.04
CA MET A 529 7.61 17.15 8.93
C MET A 529 6.48 17.13 9.96
N GLN A 530 5.66 16.08 9.98
CA GLN A 530 4.44 16.00 10.79
C GLN A 530 4.28 14.61 11.41
N HIS A 531 3.20 14.39 12.17
CA HIS A 531 2.78 13.05 12.62
C HIS A 531 1.52 12.57 11.89
N HIS A 532 1.28 11.26 11.85
CA HIS A 532 0.02 10.69 11.32
C HIS A 532 -1.25 11.25 11.97
N VAL A 533 -1.15 11.65 13.24
CA VAL A 533 -2.22 12.30 14.01
C VAL A 533 -2.54 13.66 13.41
N GLU A 534 -1.52 14.48 13.17
CA GLU A 534 -1.66 15.79 12.53
C GLU A 534 -2.10 15.67 11.07
N LEU A 535 -1.63 14.64 10.36
CA LEU A 535 -2.04 14.33 9.00
C LEU A 535 -3.56 14.07 8.93
N SER A 536 -4.10 13.27 9.84
CA SER A 536 -5.53 13.02 9.95
C SER A 536 -6.34 14.26 10.31
N GLN A 537 -5.85 15.09 11.25
CA GLN A 537 -6.51 16.34 11.62
C GLN A 537 -6.62 17.29 10.42
N LYS A 538 -5.54 17.45 9.64
CA LYS A 538 -5.54 18.26 8.41
C LYS A 538 -6.48 17.70 7.33
N MET A 539 -6.55 16.37 7.20
CA MET A 539 -7.52 15.71 6.31
C MET A 539 -8.96 15.98 6.72
N ALA A 540 -9.27 15.84 8.02
CA ALA A 540 -10.59 16.12 8.56
C ALA A 540 -10.97 17.60 8.38
N ASP A 541 -10.05 18.53 8.66
CA ASP A 541 -10.25 19.97 8.46
C ASP A 541 -10.48 20.34 6.99
N ALA A 542 -9.98 19.57 6.04
CA ALA A 542 -10.24 19.80 4.62
C ALA A 542 -11.61 19.24 4.17
N LEU A 543 -12.05 18.11 4.73
CA LEU A 543 -13.22 17.38 4.25
C LEU A 543 -14.54 17.73 4.97
N LEU A 544 -14.49 17.97 6.29
CA LEU A 544 -15.63 18.00 7.21
C LEU A 544 -15.91 19.41 7.72
#